data_AF-A0A5J5KXN2-F1
#
_entry.id   AF-A0A5J5KXN2-F1
#
_cell.length_a   1.000
_cell.length_b   1.000
_cell.length_c   1.000
_cell.angle_alpha   90.00
_cell.angle_beta   90.00
_cell.angle_gamma   90.00
#
_symmetry.space_group_name_H-M   'P 1'
#
loop_
_entity.id
_entity.type
_entity.pdbx_description
1 polymer ?
#
loop_
_entity_poly.entity_id
_entity_poly.type
_entity_poly.pdbx_seq_one_letter_code
_entity_poly.pdbx_strand_id
1 'polypeptide(L)'
;MGGMDTNDYRTALISGEVRAWLARRQKTQAELADHLGIARSAITRRMKGDRLFSLPELMDVADWLEISLQDLLGPEILGTRKSPRSDLVTTGAREDEWALRGSNPRPMD
;
A
#
# COMPACT_ATOMS: atom_id res chain seq x y z
N MET A 1 -17.17 -19.00 -3.40
CA MET A 1 -16.29 -17.83 -3.50
C MET A 1 -14.91 -18.35 -3.86
N GLY A 2 -14.58 -18.44 -5.16
CA GLY A 2 -13.27 -18.91 -5.60
C GLY A 2 -12.20 -17.96 -5.05
N GLY A 3 -11.15 -18.52 -4.43
CA GLY A 3 -10.10 -17.73 -3.79
C GLY A 3 -9.41 -16.85 -4.82
N MET A 4 -9.67 -15.54 -4.77
CA MET A 4 -8.91 -14.55 -5.54
C MET A 4 -7.47 -14.64 -5.05
N ASP A 5 -6.55 -15.00 -5.96
CA ASP A 5 -5.13 -15.10 -5.63
C ASP A 5 -4.66 -13.79 -4.98
N THR A 6 -3.91 -13.87 -3.88
CA THR A 6 -3.44 -12.68 -3.16
C THR A 6 -2.68 -11.71 -4.08
N ASN A 7 -2.04 -12.24 -5.12
CA ASN A 7 -1.36 -11.44 -6.13
C ASN A 7 -2.33 -10.70 -7.06
N ASP A 8 -3.46 -11.32 -7.42
CA ASP A 8 -4.50 -10.72 -8.27
C ASP A 8 -5.15 -9.53 -7.55
N TYR A 9 -5.49 -9.72 -6.26
CA TYR A 9 -5.99 -8.64 -5.40
C TYR A 9 -5.00 -7.46 -5.30
N ARG A 10 -3.72 -7.73 -5.05
CA ARG A 10 -2.69 -6.66 -4.99
C ARG A 10 -2.53 -5.92 -6.31
N THR A 11 -2.60 -6.63 -7.43
CA THR A 11 -2.47 -6.02 -8.75
C THR A 11 -3.69 -5.14 -9.05
N ALA A 12 -4.89 -5.60 -8.69
CA ALA A 12 -6.11 -4.80 -8.79
C ALA A 12 -6.06 -3.53 -7.94
N LEU A 13 -5.55 -3.60 -6.70
CA LEU A 13 -5.38 -2.45 -5.81
C LEU A 13 -4.44 -1.39 -6.41
N ILE A 14 -3.23 -1.78 -6.81
CA ILE A 14 -2.24 -0.87 -7.42
C ILE A 14 -2.86 -0.20 -8.64
N SER A 15 -3.56 -0.98 -9.47
CA SER A 15 -4.20 -0.46 -10.67
C SER A 15 -5.38 0.46 -10.38
N GLY A 16 -6.06 0.25 -9.25
CA GLY A 16 -7.10 1.15 -8.75
C GLY A 16 -6.51 2.51 -8.37
N GLU A 17 -5.42 2.53 -7.62
CA GLU A 17 -4.79 3.79 -7.23
C GLU A 17 -4.19 4.55 -8.40
N VAL A 18 -3.52 3.87 -9.33
CA VAL A 18 -2.99 4.56 -10.52
C VAL A 18 -4.14 5.22 -11.31
N ARG A 19 -5.29 4.54 -11.48
CA ARG A 19 -6.47 5.16 -12.12
C ARG A 19 -7.00 6.36 -11.35
N ALA A 20 -7.08 6.25 -10.03
CA ALA A 20 -7.59 7.33 -9.19
C ALA A 20 -6.69 8.57 -9.31
N TRP A 21 -5.38 8.40 -9.35
CA TRP A 21 -4.43 9.47 -9.58
C TRP A 21 -4.50 10.06 -10.99
N LEU A 22 -4.62 9.22 -12.03
CA LEU A 22 -4.86 9.71 -13.40
C LEU A 22 -6.10 10.59 -13.48
N ALA A 23 -7.21 10.17 -12.85
CA ALA A 23 -8.44 10.95 -12.80
C ALA A 23 -8.25 12.30 -12.07
N ARG A 24 -7.56 12.30 -10.91
CA ARG A 24 -7.25 13.52 -10.15
C ARG A 24 -6.39 14.51 -10.92
N ARG A 25 -5.45 14.01 -11.73
CA ARG A 25 -4.53 14.82 -12.55
C ARG A 25 -5.06 15.08 -13.97
N GLN A 26 -6.28 14.66 -14.29
CA GLN A 26 -6.89 14.79 -15.63
C GLN A 26 -6.04 14.19 -16.77
N LYS A 27 -5.30 13.10 -16.48
CA LYS A 27 -4.45 12.38 -17.43
C LYS A 27 -5.13 11.10 -17.90
N THR A 28 -4.85 10.69 -19.13
CA THR A 28 -5.42 9.50 -19.75
C THR A 28 -4.47 8.28 -19.69
N GLN A 29 -5.03 7.08 -19.86
CA GLN A 29 -4.22 5.86 -20.03
C GLN A 29 -3.34 5.91 -21.29
N ALA A 30 -3.77 6.65 -22.32
CA ALA A 30 -3.01 6.80 -23.55
C ALA A 30 -1.77 7.67 -23.33
N GLU A 31 -1.90 8.77 -22.59
CA GLU A 31 -0.76 9.60 -22.18
C GLU A 31 0.19 8.85 -21.26
N LEU A 32 -0.33 8.02 -20.34
CA LEU A 32 0.53 7.19 -19.52
C LEU A 32 1.31 6.16 -20.35
N ALA A 33 0.69 5.58 -21.37
CA ALA A 33 1.34 4.65 -22.29
C ALA A 33 2.49 5.33 -23.06
N ASP A 34 2.23 6.54 -23.53
CA ASP A 34 3.20 7.38 -24.23
C ASP A 34 4.37 7.74 -23.31
N HIS A 35 4.08 8.21 -22.10
CA HIS A 35 5.08 8.55 -21.10
C HIS A 35 5.98 7.36 -20.73
N LEU A 36 5.40 6.18 -20.52
CA LEU A 36 6.15 4.96 -20.19
C LEU A 36 6.81 4.29 -21.41
N GLY A 37 6.59 4.80 -22.63
CA GLY A 37 7.15 4.23 -23.85
C GLY A 37 6.65 2.81 -24.16
N ILE A 38 5.44 2.45 -23.73
CA ILE A 38 4.87 1.10 -23.91
C ILE A 38 3.56 1.13 -24.69
N ALA A 39 3.20 -0.01 -25.28
CA ALA A 39 1.96 -0.14 -26.03
C ALA A 39 0.72 0.14 -25.15
N ARG A 40 -0.27 0.84 -25.71
CA ARG A 40 -1.57 1.12 -25.03
C ARG A 40 -2.25 -0.15 -24.51
N SER A 41 -2.20 -1.24 -25.28
CA SER A 41 -2.74 -2.54 -24.86
C SER A 41 -2.06 -3.08 -23.60
N ALA A 42 -0.77 -2.81 -23.42
CA ALA A 42 -0.01 -3.19 -22.24
C ALA A 42 -0.40 -2.35 -21.02
N ILE A 43 -0.70 -1.05 -21.18
CA ILE A 43 -1.28 -0.22 -20.12
C ILE A 43 -2.68 -0.69 -19.77
N THR A 44 -3.55 -0.95 -20.76
CA THR A 44 -4.90 -1.43 -20.49
C THR A 44 -4.90 -2.72 -19.70
N ARG A 45 -4.00 -3.65 -20.02
CA ARG A 45 -3.83 -4.91 -19.28
C ARG A 45 -3.35 -4.68 -17.84
N ARG A 46 -2.41 -3.75 -17.64
CA ARG A 46 -1.99 -3.35 -16.28
C ARG A 46 -3.13 -2.73 -15.50
N MET A 47 -3.84 -1.77 -16.10
CA MET A 47 -5.00 -1.16 -15.48
C MET A 47 -6.02 -2.22 -15.07
N LYS A 48 -6.37 -3.18 -15.93
CA LYS A 48 -7.33 -4.24 -15.57
C LYS A 48 -6.93 -5.12 -14.38
N GLY A 49 -5.67 -5.11 -13.96
CA GLY A 49 -5.15 -6.01 -12.94
C GLY A 49 -4.51 -7.29 -13.52
N ASP A 50 -4.60 -7.49 -14.84
CA ASP A 50 -4.12 -8.69 -15.54
C ASP A 50 -2.59 -8.72 -15.69
N ARG A 51 -1.89 -7.62 -15.39
CA ARG A 51 -0.43 -7.49 -15.43
C ARG A 51 0.05 -6.53 -14.36
N LEU A 52 1.15 -6.88 -13.71
CA LEU A 52 1.78 -6.05 -12.68
C LEU A 52 2.46 -4.83 -13.28
N PHE A 53 2.40 -3.72 -12.55
CA PHE A 53 3.42 -2.67 -12.67
C PHE A 53 4.69 -3.13 -11.96
N SER A 54 5.82 -2.95 -12.62
CA SER A 54 7.13 -3.06 -11.98
C SER A 54 7.38 -1.85 -11.09
N LEU A 55 8.30 -1.99 -10.13
CA LEU A 55 8.66 -0.87 -9.25
C LEU A 55 9.21 0.35 -10.01
N PRO A 56 10.10 0.21 -11.02
CA PRO A 56 10.53 1.35 -11.83
C PRO A 56 9.37 2.06 -12.54
N GLU A 57 8.44 1.29 -13.14
CA GLU A 57 7.25 1.89 -13.79
C GLU A 57 6.41 2.70 -12.78
N LEU A 58 6.28 2.24 -11.53
CA LEU A 58 5.57 3.00 -10.50
C LEU A 58 6.31 4.27 -10.07
N MET A 59 7.64 4.24 -10.05
CA MET A 59 8.46 5.42 -9.77
C MET A 59 8.31 6.46 -10.89
N ASP A 60 8.37 6.04 -12.15
CA ASP A 60 8.13 6.92 -13.31
C ASP A 60 6.72 7.51 -13.30
N VAL A 61 5.71 6.68 -13.00
CA VAL A 61 4.31 7.14 -12.84
C VAL A 61 4.22 8.20 -11.75
N ALA A 62 4.86 8.01 -10.60
CA ALA A 62 4.81 8.95 -9.49
C ALA A 62 5.48 10.29 -9.85
N ASP A 63 6.66 10.23 -10.48
CA ASP A 63 7.40 11.40 -10.97
C ASP A 63 6.55 12.20 -11.98
N TRP A 64 5.98 11.52 -12.97
CA TRP A 64 5.12 12.14 -13.99
C TRP A 64 3.82 12.75 -13.47
N LEU A 65 3.34 12.24 -12.32
CA LEU A 65 2.17 12.76 -11.61
C LEU A 65 2.53 13.81 -10.56
N GLU A 66 3.82 14.12 -10.39
CA GLU A 66 4.36 15.06 -9.41
C GLU A 66 3.88 14.75 -8.00
N ILE A 67 3.99 13.47 -7.60
CA ILE A 67 3.66 12.98 -6.27
C ILE A 67 4.75 12.02 -5.78
N SER A 68 4.78 11.76 -4.48
CA SER A 68 5.67 10.73 -3.97
C SER A 68 5.14 9.32 -4.31
N LEU A 69 6.03 8.34 -4.37
CA LEU A 69 5.63 6.94 -4.53
C LEU A 69 4.71 6.47 -3.38
N GLN A 70 4.86 7.01 -2.17
CA GLN A 70 4.00 6.66 -1.05
C GLN A 70 2.56 7.18 -1.24
N ASP A 71 2.40 8.35 -1.86
CA ASP A 71 1.10 8.91 -2.19
C ASP A 71 0.43 8.11 -3.32
N LEU A 72 1.22 7.66 -4.30
CA LEU A 72 0.74 6.81 -5.38
C LEU A 72 0.20 5.48 -4.85
N LEU A 73 0.87 4.86 -3.88
CA LEU A 73 0.45 3.57 -3.32
C LEU A 73 -0.71 3.71 -2.33
N GLY A 74 -0.80 4.84 -1.63
CA GLY A 74 -1.87 5.10 -0.67
C GLY A 74 -1.84 4.22 0.59
N PRO A 75 -2.67 4.54 1.58
CA PRO A 75 -2.62 3.91 2.90
C PRO A 75 -3.05 2.43 2.90
N GLU A 76 -3.94 2.02 2.00
CA GLU A 76 -4.42 0.63 1.95
C GLU A 76 -3.31 -0.34 1.52
N ILE A 77 -2.57 0.00 0.46
CA ILE A 77 -1.47 -0.83 -0.04
C ILE A 77 -0.33 -0.85 0.98
N LEU A 78 0.03 0.31 1.53
CA LEU A 78 1.09 0.44 2.54
C LEU A 78 0.73 -0.23 3.88
N GLY A 79 -0.56 -0.24 4.24
CA GLY A 79 -1.11 -0.85 5.45
C GLY A 79 -1.24 -2.37 5.42
N THR A 80 -0.90 -3.04 4.31
CA THR A 80 -1.01 -4.50 4.15
C THR A 80 -0.22 -5.30 5.21
N ARG A 81 0.78 -4.69 5.86
CA ARG A 81 1.46 -5.27 7.05
C ARG A 81 0.85 -4.78 8.36
N LYS A 82 -0.48 -4.77 8.53
CA LYS A 82 -1.07 -4.52 9.85
C LYS A 82 -0.75 -5.71 10.75
N SER A 83 0.43 -5.67 11.38
CA SER A 83 0.80 -6.62 12.42
C SER A 83 -0.23 -6.53 13.54
N PRO A 84 -0.68 -7.65 14.13
CA PRO A 84 -1.66 -7.66 15.22
C PRO A 84 -1.20 -6.92 16.50
N ARG A 85 0.01 -6.34 16.51
CA ARG A 85 0.54 -5.50 17.59
C ARG A 85 0.26 -4.00 17.46
N SER A 86 -0.15 -3.49 16.30
CA SER A 86 -0.25 -2.04 16.09
C SER A 86 -1.56 -1.42 16.62
N ASP A 87 -2.60 -2.22 16.87
CA ASP A 87 -3.86 -1.75 17.46
C ASP A 87 -3.82 -1.64 19.00
N LEU A 88 -2.70 -2.00 19.63
CA LEU A 88 -2.55 -2.01 21.10
C LEU A 88 -1.89 -0.74 21.68
N VAL A 89 -1.67 0.29 20.86
CA VAL A 89 -1.10 1.57 21.30
C VAL A 89 -2.01 2.75 20.94
N THR A 90 -3.23 2.73 21.46
CA THR A 90 -3.92 3.99 21.73
C THR A 90 -4.81 3.84 22.96
N THR A 91 -4.60 4.77 23.90
CA THR A 91 -5.48 5.11 25.02
C THR A 91 -5.32 4.29 26.30
N GLY A 92 -4.57 4.86 27.25
CA GLY A 92 -4.80 4.64 28.67
C GLY A 92 -3.70 3.90 29.43
N ALA A 93 -2.50 4.47 29.49
CA ALA A 93 -1.74 4.35 30.74
C ALA A 93 -2.61 4.95 31.85
N ARG A 94 -3.30 4.10 32.62
CA ARG A 94 -3.76 4.48 33.96
C ARG A 94 -2.57 4.22 34.87
N GLU A 95 -2.02 5.30 35.41
CA GLU A 95 -0.86 5.32 36.31
C GLU A 95 -1.13 4.63 37.68
N ASP A 96 -2.27 3.95 37.86
CA ASP A 96 -2.68 3.32 39.12
C ASP A 96 -2.34 1.81 39.20
N GLU A 97 -1.94 1.17 38.09
CA GLU A 97 -1.60 -0.26 38.06
C GLU A 97 -0.08 -0.53 38.22
N TRP A 98 0.65 0.35 38.91
CA TRP A 98 2.06 0.08 39.30
C TRP A 98 2.18 -0.48 40.72
N ALA A 99 1.09 -0.54 41.50
CA ALA A 99 1.11 -0.94 42.90
C ALA A 99 0.90 -2.45 43.17
N LEU A 100 0.65 -3.28 42.14
CA LEU A 100 0.31 -4.71 42.32
C LEU A 100 1.25 -5.71 41.62
N ARG A 101 2.43 -5.27 41.16
CA ARG A 101 3.53 -6.18 40.75
C ARG A 101 4.56 -6.32 41.86
N GLY A 102 4.08 -6.69 43.05
CA GLY A 102 4.92 -7.26 44.09
C GLY A 102 5.56 -8.56 43.57
N SER A 103 6.83 -8.74 43.93
CA SER A 103 7.61 -9.99 43.79
C SER A 103 8.09 -10.36 42.39
N ASN A 104 9.20 -9.76 41.96
CA ASN A 104 10.19 -10.50 41.18
C ASN A 104 11.13 -11.19 42.19
N PRO A 105 11.03 -12.50 42.43
CA PRO A 105 11.93 -13.16 43.39
C PRO A 105 13.37 -13.11 42.88
N ARG A 106 14.31 -12.77 43.78
CA ARG A 106 15.75 -12.81 43.50
C ARG A 106 16.20 -14.28 43.43
N PRO A 107 17.11 -14.63 42.51
CA PRO A 107 17.69 -15.98 42.47
C PRO A 107 18.47 -16.22 43.77
N MET A 108 18.32 -17.40 44.35
CA MET A 108 19.02 -17.80 45.57
C MET A 108 20.50 -18.05 45.27
N ASP A 109 21.38 -17.65 46.20
CA ASP A 109 22.78 -18.09 46.30
C ASP A 109 22.84 -19.37 47.15
#